data_AF-A0AAE3QWF1-F1
#
_entry.id   AF-A0AAE3QWF1-F1
#
_cell.length_a   1.000
_cell.length_b   1.000
_cell.length_c   1.000
_cell.angle_alpha   90.00
_cell.angle_beta   90.00
_cell.angle_gamma   90.00
#
_symmetry.space_group_name_H-M   'P 1'
#
loop_
_entity.id
_entity.type
_entity.pdbx_description
1 polymer ?
#
loop_
_entity_poly.entity_id
_entity_poly.type
_entity_poly.pdbx_seq_one_letter_code
_entity_poly.pdbx_strand_id
1 'polypeptide(L)'
;MKFYFLLVLLISSTVLAQRVRQEEHHAHSGGGDHNHLAHIQAYRQETVYVHNLPAPQLLKRIGSSNLKIKTSSAQAQAYFSQGVALLHCFWDFEAYRAFKEAIRLDSAALMPYWGLYSAIGAIEGDDFTADKLLAIQQLKNLKETASEHEKLYADAILARDEEQDGSKKEYQKKLELIIHKYPQDIDAKLFLALSKMGGYDAAMNPREGQLYAEYLLRDLLKNYPENAAAHHYWIHLMENCCPEQALESSVKLPTLAPASGHMVHMPGHVYYKLGDYKKAYDAFAASLAVDSVYMKEQGIAEVDAWNYIHNINYLLSNCAEDGRYATALVYAEKLKNMPATKERKRKYEGRFFYQGVIAPAKMELCFGFYKKAADRLAAIRLDQDSLYTTKAIAYKDALYYFASGMHAVKSNKIADARKCADALDASLWRNSHQLHSDDIINTRRLNDLNVASLELQGVIKSAENNYNEAVALLEKAKQKEDDLGYSEPPSYARPVLISLAETHLKARQYDKAIKAYEQLLERHPNTANGLWGLYKVYKQKGDSVNTKKYAALLAQVVQYGDKTLYPL
;
A
#
# COMPACT_ATOMS: atom_id res chain seq x y z
N MET A 1 -32.54 63.59 46.74
CA MET A 1 -33.58 63.52 47.79
C MET A 1 -34.76 62.74 47.22
N LYS A 2 -35.07 61.58 47.81
CA LYS A 2 -36.23 60.67 47.58
C LYS A 2 -36.31 59.94 46.22
N PHE A 3 -36.86 58.72 46.08
CA PHE A 3 -36.98 57.46 46.83
C PHE A 3 -38.09 56.63 46.10
N TYR A 4 -38.04 55.30 46.24
CA TYR A 4 -39.11 54.29 46.03
C TYR A 4 -39.41 53.80 44.59
N PHE A 5 -39.72 52.52 44.30
CA PHE A 5 -39.57 51.17 44.90
C PHE A 5 -40.49 50.20 44.09
N LEU A 6 -40.39 48.91 44.40
CA LEU A 6 -41.29 47.76 44.12
C LEU A 6 -41.03 46.98 42.81
N LEU A 7 -40.54 45.72 42.77
CA LEU A 7 -40.49 44.53 43.66
C LEU A 7 -41.72 43.60 43.57
N VAL A 8 -41.53 42.40 42.98
CA VAL A 8 -42.12 41.06 43.30
C VAL A 8 -41.16 40.02 42.66
N LEU A 9 -40.30 39.23 43.33
CA LEU A 9 -40.39 38.14 44.32
C LEU A 9 -40.87 36.75 43.82
N LEU A 10 -39.93 35.79 43.88
CA LEU A 10 -39.98 34.36 44.29
C LEU A 10 -40.79 33.37 43.41
N ILE A 11 -40.33 32.13 43.15
CA ILE A 11 -39.93 31.08 44.12
C ILE A 11 -38.84 30.15 43.56
N SER A 12 -37.96 29.74 44.47
CA SER A 12 -36.85 28.79 44.44
C SER A 12 -37.24 27.32 44.72
N SER A 13 -36.48 26.35 44.19
CA SER A 13 -35.90 25.17 44.89
C SER A 13 -35.33 24.18 43.84
N THR A 14 -34.01 24.09 43.62
CA THR A 14 -32.98 23.26 44.28
C THR A 14 -33.30 21.75 44.36
N VAL A 15 -32.48 20.90 43.73
CA VAL A 15 -31.56 19.94 44.41
C VAL A 15 -30.93 18.89 43.45
N LEU A 16 -29.58 18.88 43.47
CA LEU A 16 -28.57 17.80 43.34
C LEU A 16 -28.26 17.00 42.04
N ALA A 17 -26.93 16.85 41.88
CA ALA A 17 -26.15 15.71 41.33
C ALA A 17 -26.12 15.58 39.79
N GLN A 18 -24.99 15.48 39.09
CA GLN A 18 -23.61 15.10 39.41
C GLN A 18 -22.65 15.87 38.48
N ARG A 19 -21.64 16.54 39.06
CA ARG A 19 -20.42 16.93 38.35
C ARG A 19 -19.59 15.65 38.16
N VAL A 20 -19.44 15.20 36.93
CA VAL A 20 -18.33 14.29 36.58
C VAL A 20 -17.20 15.15 36.04
N ARG A 21 -16.03 14.92 36.63
CA ARG A 21 -14.76 15.60 36.38
C ARG A 21 -14.41 15.56 34.90
N GLN A 22 -14.07 16.73 34.38
CA GLN A 22 -13.27 16.86 33.18
C GLN A 22 -11.82 16.66 33.64
N GLU A 23 -11.34 15.42 33.62
CA GLU A 23 -9.91 15.14 33.71
C GLU A 23 -9.29 15.39 32.34
N GLU A 24 -8.25 16.22 32.35
CA GLU A 24 -7.37 16.51 31.22
C GLU A 24 -6.78 15.20 30.69
N HIS A 25 -7.36 14.66 29.63
CA HIS A 25 -6.72 13.59 28.89
C HIS A 25 -5.76 14.19 27.88
N HIS A 26 -4.49 13.98 28.21
CA HIS A 26 -3.32 14.00 27.34
C HIS A 26 -3.65 13.90 25.85
N ALA A 27 -3.18 14.90 25.12
CA ALA A 27 -3.03 14.88 23.68
C ALA A 27 -2.15 13.69 23.27
N HIS A 28 -2.77 12.55 22.98
CA HIS A 28 -2.22 11.62 22.02
C HIS A 28 -2.55 12.19 20.65
N SER A 29 -1.53 12.78 20.01
CA SER A 29 -1.53 13.11 18.60
C SER A 29 -1.61 11.82 17.77
N GLY A 30 -2.81 11.24 17.71
CA GLY A 30 -3.21 10.24 16.72
C GLY A 30 -3.71 10.92 15.46
N GLY A 31 -2.91 11.84 14.89
CA GLY A 31 -3.09 12.25 13.50
C GLY A 31 -2.44 11.19 12.63
N GLY A 32 -3.23 10.41 11.89
CA GLY A 32 -2.72 9.47 10.90
C GLY A 32 -1.97 10.21 9.80
N ASP A 33 -0.68 10.47 10.05
CA ASP A 33 0.19 11.21 9.14
C ASP A 33 0.70 10.23 8.08
N HIS A 34 -0.15 9.96 7.09
CA HIS A 34 0.19 9.09 5.96
C HIS A 34 1.14 9.81 5.01
N ASN A 35 2.45 9.73 5.30
CA ASN A 35 3.51 10.15 4.39
C ASN A 35 3.64 9.12 3.25
N HIS A 36 3.60 9.56 1.99
CA HIS A 36 3.71 8.66 0.82
C HIS A 36 5.03 7.87 0.81
N LEU A 37 6.13 8.47 1.28
CA LEU A 37 7.38 7.72 1.47
C LEU A 37 7.27 6.64 2.53
N ALA A 38 6.53 6.89 3.63
CA ALA A 38 6.29 5.87 4.65
C ALA A 38 5.44 4.72 4.09
N HIS A 39 4.53 5.02 3.16
CA HIS A 39 3.81 3.99 2.41
C HIS A 39 4.76 3.12 1.59
N ILE A 40 5.56 3.72 0.71
CA ILE A 40 6.57 3.02 -0.11
C ILE A 40 7.48 2.17 0.78
N GLN A 41 7.99 2.74 1.88
CA GLN A 41 8.90 2.06 2.81
C GLN A 41 8.24 0.85 3.49
N ALA A 42 6.97 0.95 3.90
CA ALA A 42 6.25 -0.16 4.55
C ALA A 42 6.11 -1.39 3.64
N TYR A 43 6.06 -1.22 2.32
CA TYR A 43 6.04 -2.38 1.39
C TYR A 43 7.43 -2.93 1.10
N ARG A 44 8.46 -2.08 1.14
CA ARG A 44 9.88 -2.46 0.94
C ARG A 44 10.49 -3.27 2.08
N GLN A 45 9.84 -3.33 3.23
CA GLN A 45 10.29 -3.99 4.47
C GLN A 45 10.62 -5.49 4.31
N GLU A 46 11.81 -5.86 3.83
CA GLU A 46 12.17 -7.29 3.63
C GLU A 46 12.58 -7.97 4.95
N THR A 47 12.38 -9.28 5.08
CA THR A 47 13.21 -10.09 5.98
C THR A 47 13.64 -11.29 5.10
N VAL A 48 14.92 -11.62 5.02
CA VAL A 48 15.42 -12.57 4.01
C VAL A 48 16.36 -13.58 4.62
N TYR A 49 16.25 -14.83 4.19
CA TYR A 49 17.21 -15.87 4.57
C TYR A 49 18.49 -15.67 3.76
N VAL A 50 19.56 -15.22 4.41
CA VAL A 50 20.81 -14.85 3.74
C VAL A 50 21.81 -16.01 3.69
N HIS A 51 21.68 -16.99 4.57
CA HIS A 51 22.64 -18.08 4.71
C HIS A 51 22.55 -19.06 3.52
N ASN A 52 23.70 -19.55 3.06
CA ASN A 52 23.82 -20.55 1.98
C ASN A 52 23.35 -20.10 0.59
N LEU A 53 23.15 -18.80 0.35
CA LEU A 53 22.96 -18.28 -1.00
C LEU A 53 24.28 -18.24 -1.78
N PRO A 54 24.24 -18.36 -3.12
CA PRO A 54 25.43 -18.12 -3.94
C PRO A 54 25.94 -16.68 -3.77
N ALA A 55 27.19 -16.43 -4.14
CA ALA A 55 27.70 -15.05 -4.24
C ALA A 55 26.84 -14.24 -5.23
N PRO A 56 26.54 -12.95 -4.94
CA PRO A 56 25.74 -12.14 -5.85
C PRO A 56 26.47 -11.98 -7.19
N GLN A 57 25.70 -12.04 -8.27
CA GLN A 57 26.24 -11.87 -9.63
C GLN A 57 26.21 -10.39 -10.01
N LEU A 58 27.12 -9.98 -10.91
CA LEU A 58 27.01 -8.67 -11.56
C LEU A 58 25.85 -8.70 -12.56
N LEU A 59 24.77 -8.04 -12.20
CA LEU A 59 23.55 -7.91 -12.98
C LEU A 59 23.73 -6.83 -14.05
N LYS A 60 23.07 -7.05 -15.19
CA LYS A 60 22.98 -6.06 -16.27
C LYS A 60 21.56 -5.56 -16.36
N ARG A 61 21.38 -4.34 -16.88
CA ARG A 61 20.05 -3.74 -17.20
C ARG A 61 19.15 -3.57 -15.97
N ILE A 62 19.73 -3.13 -14.85
CA ILE A 62 19.05 -2.76 -13.60
C ILE A 62 19.14 -1.24 -13.34
N GLY A 63 19.27 -0.45 -14.42
CA GLY A 63 19.73 0.94 -14.31
C GLY A 63 21.24 1.04 -14.07
N SER A 64 21.69 2.20 -13.58
CA SER A 64 23.12 2.49 -13.36
C SER A 64 23.31 3.59 -12.32
N SER A 65 24.43 3.53 -11.60
CA SER A 65 24.96 4.62 -10.78
C SER A 65 26.39 4.94 -11.20
N ASN A 66 26.72 6.23 -11.27
CA ASN A 66 28.06 6.71 -11.60
C ASN A 66 28.87 7.09 -10.36
N LEU A 67 28.32 6.86 -9.16
CA LEU A 67 28.95 7.19 -7.90
C LEU A 67 30.30 6.45 -7.75
N LYS A 68 31.39 7.22 -7.72
CA LYS A 68 32.76 6.71 -7.56
C LYS A 68 33.15 6.66 -6.10
N ILE A 69 33.92 5.63 -5.75
CA ILE A 69 34.43 5.43 -4.40
C ILE A 69 35.95 5.35 -4.42
N LYS A 70 36.57 5.68 -3.29
CA LYS A 70 38.00 5.49 -3.08
C LYS A 70 38.28 4.01 -2.84
N THR A 71 38.67 3.32 -3.90
CA THR A 71 39.10 1.91 -3.90
C THR A 71 40.14 1.67 -4.99
N SER A 72 41.05 0.72 -4.77
CA SER A 72 41.92 0.18 -5.82
C SER A 72 41.32 -1.04 -6.53
N SER A 73 40.23 -1.60 -6.00
CA SER A 73 39.56 -2.78 -6.54
C SER A 73 38.47 -2.38 -7.53
N ALA A 74 38.74 -2.61 -8.82
CA ALA A 74 37.73 -2.40 -9.87
C ALA A 74 36.47 -3.24 -9.65
N GLN A 75 36.61 -4.44 -9.05
CA GLN A 75 35.47 -5.28 -8.72
C GLN A 75 34.66 -4.72 -7.54
N ALA A 76 35.30 -4.18 -6.50
CA ALA A 76 34.60 -3.53 -5.40
C ALA A 76 33.79 -2.32 -5.89
N GLN A 77 34.36 -1.49 -6.78
CA GLN A 77 33.62 -0.40 -7.44
C GLN A 77 32.43 -0.92 -8.24
N ALA A 78 32.56 -2.02 -8.98
CA ALA A 78 31.47 -2.57 -9.78
C ALA A 78 30.30 -3.06 -8.91
N TYR A 79 30.58 -3.82 -7.85
CA TYR A 79 29.55 -4.28 -6.91
C TYR A 79 28.94 -3.11 -6.11
N PHE A 80 29.73 -2.10 -5.75
CA PHE A 80 29.20 -0.89 -5.14
C PHE A 80 28.23 -0.16 -6.08
N SER A 81 28.62 0.10 -7.34
CA SER A 81 27.76 0.76 -8.32
C SER A 81 26.47 -0.04 -8.59
N GLN A 82 26.55 -1.37 -8.62
CA GLN A 82 25.37 -2.23 -8.67
C GLN A 82 24.49 -2.06 -7.43
N GLY A 83 25.08 -2.07 -6.22
CA GLY A 83 24.32 -1.86 -4.98
C GLY A 83 23.54 -0.55 -4.99
N VAL A 84 24.15 0.55 -5.46
CA VAL A 84 23.46 1.84 -5.58
C VAL A 84 22.34 1.80 -6.63
N ALA A 85 22.57 1.17 -7.79
CA ALA A 85 21.52 0.98 -8.80
C ALA A 85 20.34 0.16 -8.26
N LEU A 86 20.61 -0.87 -7.45
CA LEU A 86 19.60 -1.71 -6.80
C LEU A 86 18.84 -0.95 -5.70
N LEU A 87 19.50 -0.09 -4.91
CA LEU A 87 18.81 0.82 -3.99
C LEU A 87 17.84 1.74 -4.74
N HIS A 88 18.21 2.23 -5.93
CA HIS A 88 17.32 3.01 -6.79
C HIS A 88 16.20 2.18 -7.43
N CYS A 89 16.35 0.86 -7.54
CA CYS A 89 15.28 -0.07 -7.93
C CYS A 89 14.38 -0.49 -6.77
N PHE A 90 14.63 -0.02 -5.54
CA PHE A 90 14.01 -0.53 -4.31
C PHE A 90 14.20 -2.03 -4.13
N TRP A 91 15.34 -2.55 -4.60
CA TRP A 91 15.71 -3.95 -4.47
C TRP A 91 16.73 -4.12 -3.33
N ASP A 92 16.25 -3.83 -2.13
CA ASP A 92 17.08 -3.61 -0.95
C ASP A 92 17.89 -4.87 -0.56
N PHE A 93 17.30 -6.05 -0.66
CA PHE A 93 18.01 -7.30 -0.36
C PHE A 93 19.18 -7.60 -1.32
N GLU A 94 18.99 -7.44 -2.63
CA GLU A 94 20.07 -7.67 -3.59
C GLU A 94 21.13 -6.55 -3.49
N ALA A 95 20.72 -5.32 -3.16
CA ALA A 95 21.64 -4.23 -2.85
C ALA A 95 22.52 -4.59 -1.64
N TYR A 96 21.92 -5.10 -0.55
CA TYR A 96 22.64 -5.60 0.61
C TYR A 96 23.70 -6.64 0.22
N ARG A 97 23.34 -7.65 -0.60
CA ARG A 97 24.28 -8.67 -1.06
C ARG A 97 25.44 -8.05 -1.86
N ALA A 98 25.13 -7.12 -2.77
CA ALA A 98 26.16 -6.42 -3.56
C ALA A 98 27.13 -5.61 -2.68
N PHE A 99 26.64 -4.91 -1.65
CA PHE A 99 27.51 -4.18 -0.72
C PHE A 99 28.36 -5.10 0.14
N LYS A 100 27.82 -6.23 0.62
CA LYS A 100 28.61 -7.26 1.33
C LYS A 100 29.75 -7.79 0.46
N GLU A 101 29.49 -8.02 -0.83
CA GLU A 101 30.51 -8.49 -1.76
C GLU A 101 31.56 -7.40 -2.06
N ALA A 102 31.14 -6.14 -2.20
CA ALA A 102 32.08 -5.02 -2.31
C ALA A 102 33.00 -4.90 -1.06
N ILE A 103 32.44 -5.08 0.15
CA ILE A 103 33.21 -5.10 1.41
C ILE A 103 34.19 -6.29 1.44
N ARG A 104 33.79 -7.47 0.96
CA ARG A 104 34.67 -8.64 0.88
C ARG A 104 35.86 -8.40 -0.05
N LEU A 105 35.65 -7.65 -1.13
CA LEU A 105 36.66 -7.32 -2.14
C LEU A 105 37.58 -6.16 -1.72
N ASP A 106 37.07 -5.19 -0.95
CA ASP A 106 37.86 -4.11 -0.36
C ASP A 106 37.20 -3.62 0.94
N SER A 107 37.68 -4.13 2.08
CA SER A 107 37.17 -3.76 3.40
C SER A 107 37.67 -2.39 3.90
N ALA A 108 38.58 -1.73 3.18
CA ALA A 108 39.03 -0.38 3.51
C ALA A 108 38.21 0.70 2.79
N ALA A 109 37.38 0.31 1.81
CA ALA A 109 36.47 1.23 1.14
C ALA A 109 35.29 1.60 2.07
N LEU A 110 35.14 2.90 2.35
CA LEU A 110 34.12 3.41 3.28
C LEU A 110 32.68 3.25 2.71
N MET A 111 32.49 3.56 1.44
CA MET A 111 31.16 3.67 0.83
C MET A 111 30.37 2.36 0.73
N PRO A 112 30.99 1.17 0.57
CA PRO A 112 30.28 -0.10 0.74
C PRO A 112 29.60 -0.26 2.11
N TYR A 113 30.17 0.27 3.20
CA TYR A 113 29.50 0.28 4.51
C TYR A 113 28.34 1.29 4.59
N TRP A 114 28.47 2.44 3.92
CA TRP A 114 27.34 3.37 3.73
C TRP A 114 26.16 2.68 3.01
N GLY A 115 26.47 1.92 1.96
CA GLY A 115 25.50 1.17 1.19
C GLY A 115 24.86 0.04 1.99
N LEU A 116 25.68 -0.69 2.75
CA LEU A 116 25.23 -1.75 3.66
C LEU A 116 24.18 -1.23 4.64
N TYR A 117 24.46 -0.10 5.32
CA TYR A 117 23.49 0.53 6.21
C TYR A 117 22.22 0.97 5.45
N SER A 118 22.40 1.60 4.28
CA SER A 118 21.30 2.15 3.49
C SER A 118 20.32 1.07 3.02
N ALA A 119 20.83 -0.12 2.68
CA ALA A 119 20.02 -1.29 2.33
C ALA A 119 19.29 -1.88 3.54
N ILE A 120 19.98 -2.04 4.68
CA ILE A 120 19.39 -2.65 5.88
C ILE A 120 18.27 -1.80 6.48
N GLY A 121 18.34 -0.47 6.38
CA GLY A 121 17.29 0.41 6.91
C GLY A 121 15.90 0.20 6.29
N ALA A 122 15.79 -0.56 5.20
CA ALA A 122 14.53 -0.95 4.56
C ALA A 122 14.20 -2.45 4.78
N ILE A 123 14.95 -3.16 5.61
CA ILE A 123 14.80 -4.60 5.87
C ILE A 123 14.41 -4.76 7.36
N GLU A 124 13.26 -5.36 7.64
CA GLU A 124 12.79 -5.67 8.99
C GLU A 124 13.66 -6.74 9.67
N GLY A 125 13.38 -7.02 10.94
CA GLY A 125 13.95 -8.16 11.68
C GLY A 125 15.31 -7.90 12.30
N ASP A 126 15.65 -8.76 13.25
CA ASP A 126 16.89 -8.74 14.02
C ASP A 126 18.09 -9.32 13.27
N ASP A 127 17.85 -10.09 12.19
CA ASP A 127 18.86 -10.77 11.37
C ASP A 127 20.01 -9.85 10.90
N PHE A 128 19.72 -8.57 10.65
CA PHE A 128 20.67 -7.61 10.08
C PHE A 128 21.28 -6.65 11.12
N THR A 129 20.91 -6.79 12.40
CA THR A 129 21.38 -5.90 13.47
C THR A 129 22.90 -5.87 13.56
N ALA A 130 23.55 -7.03 13.47
CA ALA A 130 25.00 -7.12 13.53
C ALA A 130 25.68 -6.37 12.37
N ASP A 131 25.14 -6.51 11.15
CA ASP A 131 25.67 -5.81 9.97
C ASP A 131 25.39 -4.30 10.01
N LYS A 132 24.24 -3.86 10.55
CA LYS A 132 23.94 -2.44 10.78
C LYS A 132 24.97 -1.83 11.75
N LEU A 133 25.23 -2.50 12.88
CA LEU A 133 26.23 -2.05 13.86
C LEU A 133 27.65 -2.02 13.27
N LEU A 134 28.01 -3.05 12.51
CA LEU A 134 29.29 -3.11 11.80
C LEU A 134 29.44 -1.92 10.83
N ALA A 135 28.40 -1.63 10.05
CA ALA A 135 28.41 -0.51 9.11
C ALA A 135 28.67 0.82 9.83
N ILE A 136 27.94 1.11 10.91
CA ILE A 136 28.13 2.34 11.70
C ILE A 136 29.55 2.43 12.29
N GLN A 137 30.06 1.33 12.83
CA GLN A 137 31.42 1.29 13.38
C GLN A 137 32.47 1.59 12.30
N GLN A 138 32.35 0.96 11.12
CA GLN A 138 33.31 1.14 10.02
C GLN A 138 33.19 2.53 9.38
N LEU A 139 31.97 3.08 9.28
CA LEU A 139 31.78 4.46 8.83
C LEU A 139 32.51 5.47 9.73
N LYS A 140 32.58 5.23 11.04
CA LYS A 140 33.35 6.07 11.97
C LYS A 140 34.86 5.85 11.80
N ASN A 141 35.30 4.60 11.73
CA ASN A 141 36.73 4.24 11.69
C ASN A 141 37.42 4.64 10.38
N LEU A 142 36.78 4.38 9.24
CA LEU A 142 37.36 4.63 7.91
C LEU A 142 37.24 6.09 7.49
N LYS A 143 36.54 6.91 8.27
CA LYS A 143 36.25 8.29 7.92
C LYS A 143 37.52 9.11 7.76
N GLU A 144 38.54 8.91 8.60
CA GLU A 144 39.75 9.74 8.59
C GLU A 144 40.49 9.71 7.24
N THR A 145 40.55 8.53 6.63
CA THR A 145 41.27 8.28 5.37
C THR A 145 40.38 8.45 4.12
N ALA A 146 39.08 8.65 4.29
CA ALA A 146 38.13 8.85 3.19
C ALA A 146 38.26 10.23 2.53
N SER A 147 37.82 10.34 1.29
CA SER A 147 37.71 11.63 0.60
C SER A 147 36.66 12.54 1.27
N GLU A 148 36.72 13.85 1.03
CA GLU A 148 35.72 14.78 1.55
C GLU A 148 34.29 14.40 1.12
N HIS A 149 34.12 13.95 -0.13
CA HIS A 149 32.85 13.51 -0.68
C HIS A 149 32.26 12.32 0.08
N GLU A 150 33.07 11.28 0.30
CA GLU A 150 32.64 10.07 1.03
C GLU A 150 32.36 10.36 2.52
N LYS A 151 33.13 11.28 3.13
CA LYS A 151 32.91 11.73 4.52
C LYS A 151 31.51 12.33 4.70
N LEU A 152 31.01 13.07 3.70
CA LEU A 152 29.68 13.67 3.77
C LEU A 152 28.56 12.61 3.69
N TYR A 153 28.73 11.59 2.86
CA TYR A 153 27.80 10.45 2.82
C TYR A 153 27.78 9.67 4.13
N ALA A 154 28.96 9.42 4.70
CA ALA A 154 29.09 8.81 6.03
C ALA A 154 28.35 9.64 7.09
N ASP A 155 28.55 10.96 7.09
CA ASP A 155 27.89 11.87 8.04
C ASP A 155 26.38 11.93 7.88
N ALA A 156 25.87 11.80 6.65
CA ALA A 156 24.44 11.70 6.42
C ALA A 156 23.86 10.47 7.13
N ILE A 157 24.50 9.30 6.97
CA ILE A 157 24.03 8.07 7.62
C ILE A 157 24.17 8.11 9.13
N LEU A 158 25.29 8.64 9.64
CA LEU A 158 25.48 8.77 11.09
C LEU A 158 24.41 9.67 11.73
N ALA A 159 24.04 10.78 11.08
CA ALA A 159 22.94 11.64 11.56
C ALA A 159 21.57 10.93 11.51
N ARG A 160 21.36 10.05 10.52
CA ARG A 160 20.13 9.25 10.41
C ARG A 160 20.04 8.19 11.52
N ASP A 161 21.17 7.59 11.89
CA ASP A 161 21.26 6.52 12.89
C ASP A 161 21.02 6.98 14.33
N GLU A 162 21.17 8.28 14.62
CA GLU A 162 20.82 8.82 15.93
C GLU A 162 19.34 8.58 16.27
N GLU A 163 18.47 8.40 15.26
CA GLU A 163 17.04 8.06 15.40
C GLU A 163 16.29 9.01 16.37
N GLN A 164 16.71 10.27 16.43
CA GLN A 164 16.10 11.34 17.24
C GLN A 164 15.15 12.20 16.41
N ASP A 165 14.33 13.00 17.11
CA ASP A 165 13.54 14.04 16.44
C ASP A 165 14.47 14.99 15.69
N GLY A 166 14.25 15.15 14.38
CA GLY A 166 15.11 15.92 13.48
C GLY A 166 16.18 15.14 12.70
N SER A 167 16.47 13.87 13.00
CA SER A 167 17.47 13.07 12.26
C SER A 167 17.22 13.03 10.74
N LYS A 168 15.95 12.98 10.31
CA LYS A 168 15.57 13.07 8.89
C LYS A 168 15.98 14.42 8.27
N LYS A 169 15.79 15.53 8.98
CA LYS A 169 16.15 16.87 8.50
C LYS A 169 17.66 17.02 8.42
N GLU A 170 18.40 16.49 9.38
CA GLU A 170 19.88 16.50 9.34
C GLU A 170 20.43 15.65 8.21
N TYR A 171 19.87 14.45 7.96
CA TYR A 171 20.20 13.64 6.78
C TYR A 171 19.99 14.42 5.47
N GLN A 172 18.85 15.09 5.33
CA GLN A 172 18.54 15.93 4.17
C GLN A 172 19.53 17.09 3.99
N LYS A 173 19.90 17.78 5.07
CA LYS A 173 20.91 18.87 5.03
C LYS A 173 22.27 18.35 4.57
N LYS A 174 22.67 17.14 4.97
CA LYS A 174 23.93 16.53 4.51
C LYS A 174 23.89 16.23 3.01
N LEU A 175 22.76 15.74 2.48
CA LEU A 175 22.58 15.57 1.04
C LEU A 175 22.58 16.91 0.28
N GLU A 176 21.91 17.94 0.80
CA GLU A 176 21.95 19.30 0.24
C GLU A 176 23.39 19.83 0.17
N LEU A 177 24.20 19.59 1.22
CA LEU A 177 25.62 19.96 1.24
C LEU A 177 26.46 19.19 0.21
N ILE A 178 26.18 17.90 0.00
CA ILE A 178 26.82 17.11 -1.06
C ILE A 178 26.50 17.71 -2.42
N ILE A 179 25.23 18.01 -2.69
CA ILE A 179 24.79 18.60 -3.98
C ILE A 179 25.43 19.97 -4.20
N HIS A 180 25.57 20.78 -3.14
CA HIS A 180 26.22 22.08 -3.24
C HIS A 180 27.71 21.97 -3.62
N LYS A 181 28.44 21.05 -2.99
CA LYS A 181 29.89 20.86 -3.25
C LYS A 181 30.19 20.03 -4.50
N TYR A 182 29.28 19.12 -4.85
CA TYR A 182 29.40 18.15 -5.93
C TYR A 182 28.12 18.14 -6.78
N PRO A 183 27.82 19.22 -7.53
CA PRO A 183 26.56 19.37 -8.27
C PRO A 183 26.35 18.33 -9.39
N GLN A 184 27.40 17.62 -9.80
CA GLN A 184 27.40 16.49 -10.72
C GLN A 184 26.97 15.16 -10.06
N ASP A 185 26.85 15.10 -8.74
CA ASP A 185 26.41 13.91 -8.02
C ASP A 185 24.89 13.73 -8.19
N ILE A 186 24.53 12.90 -9.17
CA ILE A 186 23.14 12.59 -9.51
C ILE A 186 22.49 11.74 -8.41
N ASP A 187 23.24 10.80 -7.83
CA ASP A 187 22.76 9.90 -6.79
C ASP A 187 22.37 10.69 -5.52
N ALA A 188 23.17 11.70 -5.12
CA ALA A 188 22.80 12.61 -4.02
C ALA A 188 21.49 13.35 -4.28
N LYS A 189 21.27 13.86 -5.50
CA LYS A 189 20.01 14.52 -5.89
C LYS A 189 18.83 13.57 -5.84
N LEU A 190 19.00 12.34 -6.32
CA LEU A 190 17.98 11.30 -6.27
C LEU A 190 17.63 10.92 -4.83
N PHE A 191 18.63 10.67 -3.96
CA PHE A 191 18.38 10.38 -2.55
C PHE A 191 17.70 11.54 -1.82
N LEU A 192 18.07 12.79 -2.14
CA LEU A 192 17.42 13.96 -1.57
C LEU A 192 15.96 14.04 -2.02
N ALA A 193 15.68 13.91 -3.33
CA ALA A 193 14.34 13.92 -3.87
C ALA A 193 13.46 12.83 -3.21
N LEU A 194 13.97 11.60 -3.11
CA LEU A 194 13.27 10.52 -2.42
C LEU A 194 12.99 10.86 -0.95
N SER A 195 13.98 11.39 -0.24
CA SER A 195 13.82 11.72 1.19
C SER A 195 12.85 12.89 1.46
N LYS A 196 12.68 13.79 0.49
CA LYS A 196 11.78 14.96 0.54
C LYS A 196 10.37 14.64 0.07
N MET A 197 10.16 13.52 -0.64
CA MET A 197 8.86 13.12 -1.17
C MET A 197 7.85 12.92 -0.03
N GLY A 198 7.01 13.93 0.20
CA GLY A 198 6.05 13.97 1.31
C GLY A 198 4.67 13.43 0.96
N GLY A 199 4.33 13.37 -0.34
CA GLY A 199 3.01 13.05 -0.83
C GLY A 199 2.00 14.18 -0.64
N TYR A 200 0.73 13.80 -0.55
CA TYR A 200 -0.41 14.72 -0.43
C TYR A 200 -1.23 14.39 0.82
N ASP A 201 -1.97 15.37 1.35
CA ASP A 201 -2.96 15.14 2.40
C ASP A 201 -4.29 14.60 1.83
N ALA A 202 -5.27 14.36 2.70
CA ALA A 202 -6.59 13.85 2.29
C ALA A 202 -7.38 14.82 1.39
N ALA A 203 -7.03 16.11 1.39
CA ALA A 203 -7.61 17.14 0.53
C ALA A 203 -6.76 17.39 -0.73
N MET A 204 -5.78 16.53 -1.02
CA MET A 204 -4.87 16.63 -2.16
C MET A 204 -3.96 17.86 -2.15
N ASN A 205 -3.68 18.45 -0.98
CA ASN A 205 -2.63 19.48 -0.87
C ASN A 205 -1.25 18.82 -0.72
N PRO A 206 -0.20 19.34 -1.38
CA PRO A 206 1.14 18.78 -1.26
C PRO A 206 1.69 18.99 0.15
N ARG A 207 2.26 17.94 0.74
CA ARG A 207 2.92 17.99 2.05
C ARG A 207 4.33 18.60 1.92
N GLU A 208 4.92 18.94 3.07
CA GLU A 208 6.29 19.50 3.12
C GLU A 208 7.28 18.62 2.33
N GLY A 209 8.07 19.25 1.46
CA GLY A 209 9.07 18.59 0.63
C GLY A 209 8.57 18.03 -0.70
N GLN A 210 7.26 17.81 -0.87
CA GLN A 210 6.71 17.22 -2.10
C GLN A 210 7.07 18.02 -3.37
N LEU A 211 6.83 19.34 -3.34
CA LEU A 211 7.15 20.21 -4.49
C LEU A 211 8.67 20.37 -4.71
N TYR A 212 9.47 20.25 -3.64
CA TYR A 212 10.93 20.27 -3.75
C TYR A 212 11.44 19.01 -4.47
N ALA A 213 10.92 17.84 -4.08
CA ALA A 213 11.19 16.58 -4.77
C ALA A 213 10.76 16.64 -6.24
N GLU A 214 9.57 17.19 -6.52
CA GLU A 214 9.08 17.39 -7.89
C GLU A 214 10.05 18.24 -8.72
N TYR A 215 10.49 19.39 -8.20
CA TYR A 215 11.42 20.28 -8.89
C TYR A 215 12.74 19.57 -9.22
N LEU A 216 13.33 18.86 -8.25
CA LEU A 216 14.56 18.10 -8.47
C LEU A 216 14.38 17.01 -9.53
N LEU A 217 13.27 16.26 -9.49
CA LEU A 217 13.02 15.19 -10.45
C LEU A 217 12.75 15.73 -11.86
N ARG A 218 12.05 16.86 -12.00
CA ARG A 218 11.87 17.52 -13.31
C ARG A 218 13.21 17.94 -13.91
N ASP A 219 14.10 18.52 -13.12
CA ASP A 219 15.46 18.87 -13.56
C ASP A 219 16.25 17.63 -13.99
N LEU A 220 16.20 16.56 -13.18
CA LEU A 220 16.88 15.30 -13.48
C LEU A 220 16.35 14.63 -14.75
N LEU A 221 15.03 14.56 -14.95
CA LEU A 221 14.43 13.98 -16.16
C LEU A 221 14.81 14.76 -17.42
N LYS A 222 14.93 16.10 -17.30
CA LYS A 222 15.32 16.95 -18.42
C LYS A 222 16.78 16.76 -18.81
N ASN A 223 17.68 16.72 -17.83
CA ASN A 223 19.13 16.69 -18.05
C ASN A 223 19.69 15.26 -18.19
N TYR A 224 19.00 14.27 -17.63
CA TYR A 224 19.39 12.85 -17.61
C TYR A 224 18.20 11.97 -18.00
N PRO A 225 17.68 12.08 -19.23
CA PRO A 225 16.46 11.41 -19.68
C PRO A 225 16.56 9.89 -19.78
N GLU A 226 17.74 9.32 -19.60
CA GLU A 226 17.99 7.87 -19.58
C GLU A 226 18.26 7.35 -18.14
N ASN A 227 18.06 8.18 -17.12
CA ASN A 227 18.25 7.78 -15.73
C ASN A 227 17.01 7.03 -15.21
N ALA A 228 17.15 5.71 -15.03
CA ALA A 228 16.07 4.84 -14.55
C ALA A 228 15.50 5.29 -13.19
N ALA A 229 16.36 5.73 -12.26
CA ALA A 229 15.93 6.15 -10.93
C ALA A 229 15.09 7.44 -10.97
N ALA A 230 15.43 8.38 -11.84
CA ALA A 230 14.64 9.60 -12.03
C ALA A 230 13.23 9.28 -12.56
N HIS A 231 13.13 8.40 -13.56
CA HIS A 231 11.83 7.93 -14.08
C HIS A 231 11.04 7.17 -13.03
N HIS A 232 11.70 6.30 -12.27
CA HIS A 232 11.08 5.54 -11.18
C HIS A 232 10.49 6.49 -10.12
N TYR A 233 11.29 7.41 -9.60
CA TYR A 233 10.85 8.32 -8.54
C TYR A 233 9.79 9.30 -9.03
N TRP A 234 9.81 9.65 -10.32
CA TRP A 234 8.76 10.45 -10.94
C TRP A 234 7.41 9.74 -10.98
N ILE A 235 7.40 8.43 -11.27
CA ILE A 235 6.17 7.64 -11.24
C ILE A 235 5.58 7.68 -9.84
N HIS A 236 6.37 7.34 -8.81
CA HIS A 236 5.92 7.41 -7.42
C HIS A 236 5.41 8.79 -7.02
N LEU A 237 6.15 9.84 -7.39
CA LEU A 237 5.76 11.20 -7.06
C LEU A 237 4.39 11.59 -7.65
N MET A 238 4.04 11.06 -8.82
CA MET A 238 2.85 11.46 -9.60
C MET A 238 1.66 10.53 -9.46
N GLU A 239 1.85 9.24 -9.13
CA GLU A 239 0.79 8.22 -9.23
C GLU A 239 -0.47 8.52 -8.42
N ASN A 240 -0.33 9.18 -7.26
CA ASN A 240 -1.47 9.50 -6.41
C ASN A 240 -2.24 10.77 -6.86
N CYS A 241 -1.55 11.82 -7.32
CA CYS A 241 -2.18 13.11 -7.68
C CYS A 241 -2.61 13.20 -9.14
N CYS A 242 -1.71 12.77 -10.02
CA CYS A 242 -1.61 13.26 -11.38
C CYS A 242 -0.85 12.24 -12.25
N PRO A 243 -1.33 10.98 -12.29
CA PRO A 243 -0.66 9.87 -12.95
C PRO A 243 -0.40 10.11 -14.45
N GLU A 244 -1.21 10.91 -15.12
CA GLU A 244 -1.02 11.29 -16.52
C GLU A 244 0.34 11.95 -16.79
N GLN A 245 0.91 12.67 -15.81
CA GLN A 245 2.22 13.30 -15.94
C GLN A 245 3.37 12.28 -15.95
N ALA A 246 3.13 11.04 -15.53
CA ALA A 246 4.13 9.97 -15.48
C ALA A 246 4.04 8.98 -16.65
N LEU A 247 3.19 9.24 -17.66
CA LEU A 247 3.02 8.34 -18.81
C LEU A 247 4.34 8.14 -19.60
N GLU A 248 5.11 9.20 -19.85
CA GLU A 248 6.40 9.08 -20.54
C GLU A 248 7.38 8.21 -19.74
N SER A 249 7.48 8.47 -18.44
CA SER A 249 8.31 7.66 -17.53
C SER A 249 7.86 6.20 -17.49
N SER A 250 6.55 5.94 -17.56
CA SER A 250 5.96 4.60 -17.57
C SER A 250 6.33 3.81 -18.82
N VAL A 251 6.57 4.49 -19.95
CA VAL A 251 7.05 3.85 -21.18
C VAL A 251 8.56 3.61 -21.13
N LYS A 252 9.34 4.57 -20.63
CA LYS A 252 10.81 4.51 -20.60
C LYS A 252 11.38 3.57 -19.53
N LEU A 253 10.83 3.58 -18.31
CA LEU A 253 11.39 2.84 -17.19
C LEU A 253 11.67 1.35 -17.47
N PRO A 254 10.73 0.56 -18.02
CA PRO A 254 10.98 -0.85 -18.29
C PRO A 254 12.05 -1.08 -19.37
N THR A 255 12.37 -0.10 -20.22
CA THR A 255 13.47 -0.23 -21.19
C THR A 255 14.84 0.04 -20.56
N LEU A 256 14.88 0.90 -19.54
CA LEU A 256 16.10 1.31 -18.82
C LEU A 256 16.54 0.29 -17.75
N ALA A 257 15.58 -0.33 -17.05
CA ALA A 257 15.86 -1.32 -16.00
C ALA A 257 15.02 -2.62 -16.11
N PRO A 258 14.99 -3.30 -17.28
CA PRO A 258 14.14 -4.47 -17.51
C PRO A 258 14.48 -5.71 -16.68
N ALA A 259 15.67 -5.77 -16.07
CA ALA A 259 16.06 -6.88 -15.21
C ALA A 259 15.64 -6.70 -13.74
N SER A 260 15.01 -5.57 -13.39
CA SER A 260 14.39 -5.36 -12.08
C SER A 260 12.88 -5.52 -12.20
N GLY A 261 12.32 -6.49 -11.48
CA GLY A 261 10.87 -6.72 -11.48
C GLY A 261 10.10 -5.49 -11.00
N HIS A 262 10.62 -4.77 -10.00
CA HIS A 262 9.98 -3.55 -9.50
C HIS A 262 9.92 -2.46 -10.58
N MET A 263 11.02 -2.24 -11.31
CA MET A 263 11.05 -1.25 -12.39
C MET A 263 10.11 -1.59 -13.55
N VAL A 264 9.89 -2.88 -13.83
CA VAL A 264 8.92 -3.35 -14.83
C VAL A 264 7.47 -3.27 -14.30
N HIS A 265 7.28 -3.34 -12.98
CA HIS A 265 5.99 -3.24 -12.31
C HIS A 265 5.45 -1.81 -12.28
N MET A 266 6.31 -0.82 -12.03
CA MET A 266 5.92 0.57 -11.79
C MET A 266 5.00 1.21 -12.83
N PRO A 267 5.14 0.97 -14.16
CA PRO A 267 4.19 1.46 -15.15
C PRO A 267 2.74 1.03 -14.87
N GLY A 268 2.55 -0.14 -14.24
CA GLY A 268 1.25 -0.65 -13.88
C GLY A 268 0.49 0.19 -12.86
N HIS A 269 1.18 0.91 -11.96
CA HIS A 269 0.54 1.85 -11.03
C HIS A 269 -0.16 2.98 -11.79
N VAL A 270 0.55 3.59 -12.74
CA VAL A 270 0.02 4.68 -13.58
C VAL A 270 -1.14 4.18 -14.45
N TYR A 271 -0.96 3.05 -15.14
CA TYR A 271 -2.02 2.50 -15.98
C TYR A 271 -3.26 2.09 -15.18
N TYR A 272 -3.08 1.54 -13.97
CA TYR A 272 -4.17 1.19 -13.07
C TYR A 272 -4.97 2.43 -12.66
N LYS A 273 -4.29 3.50 -12.25
CA LYS A 273 -4.92 4.77 -11.83
C LYS A 273 -5.64 5.48 -12.98
N LEU A 274 -5.17 5.30 -14.21
CA LEU A 274 -5.80 5.85 -15.42
C LEU A 274 -6.90 4.96 -16.03
N GLY A 275 -7.12 3.76 -15.48
CA GLY A 275 -8.12 2.83 -16.00
C GLY A 275 -7.73 2.11 -17.29
N ASP A 276 -6.43 2.05 -17.62
CA ASP A 276 -5.90 1.19 -18.70
C ASP A 276 -5.49 -0.18 -18.10
N TYR A 277 -6.50 -0.92 -17.64
CA TYR A 277 -6.31 -2.16 -16.90
C TYR A 277 -5.64 -3.27 -17.72
N LYS A 278 -5.68 -3.18 -19.06
CA LYS A 278 -4.94 -4.10 -19.93
C LYS A 278 -3.43 -3.85 -19.84
N LYS A 279 -2.98 -2.59 -19.97
CA LYS A 279 -1.55 -2.28 -19.83
C LYS A 279 -1.05 -2.49 -18.40
N ALA A 280 -1.89 -2.18 -17.41
CA ALA A 280 -1.57 -2.48 -16.01
C ALA A 280 -1.37 -3.99 -15.80
N TYR A 281 -2.29 -4.82 -16.29
CA TYR A 281 -2.15 -6.28 -16.29
C TYR A 281 -0.83 -6.73 -16.95
N ASP A 282 -0.51 -6.20 -18.12
CA ASP A 282 0.70 -6.59 -18.86
C ASP A 282 1.98 -6.23 -18.10
N ALA A 283 2.05 -5.03 -17.50
CA ALA A 283 3.18 -4.60 -16.69
C ALA A 283 3.38 -5.49 -15.46
N PHE A 284 2.29 -5.78 -14.74
CA PHE A 284 2.33 -6.67 -13.58
C PHE A 284 2.68 -8.12 -13.95
N ALA A 285 2.14 -8.65 -15.06
CA ALA A 285 2.51 -9.99 -15.53
C ALA A 285 3.98 -10.07 -15.97
N ALA A 286 4.49 -9.02 -16.63
CA ALA A 286 5.89 -8.94 -17.02
C ALA A 286 6.82 -8.87 -15.81
N SER A 287 6.47 -8.10 -14.76
CA SER A 287 7.28 -8.03 -13.55
C SER A 287 7.38 -9.37 -12.82
N LEU A 288 6.28 -10.13 -12.78
CA LEU A 288 6.27 -11.48 -12.22
C LEU A 288 7.21 -12.43 -12.98
N ALA A 289 7.31 -12.30 -14.30
CA ALA A 289 8.24 -13.11 -15.09
C ALA A 289 9.69 -12.79 -14.73
N VAL A 290 10.03 -11.50 -14.58
CA VAL A 290 11.37 -11.05 -14.18
C VAL A 290 11.73 -11.55 -12.78
N ASP A 291 10.86 -11.33 -11.80
CA ASP A 291 11.08 -11.79 -10.42
C ASP A 291 11.24 -13.32 -10.37
N SER A 292 10.42 -14.07 -11.12
CA SER A 292 10.48 -15.54 -11.15
C SER A 292 11.82 -16.07 -11.68
N VAL A 293 12.42 -15.39 -12.66
CA VAL A 293 13.75 -15.74 -13.19
C VAL A 293 14.81 -15.50 -12.11
N TYR A 294 14.83 -14.30 -11.51
CA TYR A 294 15.75 -13.97 -10.43
C TYR A 294 15.66 -14.97 -9.27
N MET A 295 14.45 -15.25 -8.79
CA MET A 295 14.23 -16.14 -7.66
C MET A 295 14.75 -17.54 -7.94
N LYS A 296 14.51 -18.05 -9.16
CA LYS A 296 15.04 -19.35 -9.59
C LYS A 296 16.57 -19.36 -9.67
N GLU A 297 17.17 -18.33 -10.25
CA GLU A 297 18.62 -18.24 -10.45
C GLU A 297 19.40 -18.05 -9.14
N GLN A 298 18.82 -17.29 -8.20
CA GLN A 298 19.45 -16.97 -6.91
C GLN A 298 19.01 -17.89 -5.78
N GLY A 299 18.08 -18.83 -6.02
CA GLY A 299 17.58 -19.75 -5.00
C GLY A 299 16.74 -19.08 -3.92
N ILE A 300 16.01 -18.01 -4.27
CA ILE A 300 15.17 -17.24 -3.35
C ILE A 300 13.75 -17.82 -3.34
N ALA A 301 13.22 -18.11 -2.16
CA ALA A 301 11.85 -18.61 -2.02
C ALA A 301 10.82 -17.48 -2.23
N GLU A 302 9.60 -17.84 -2.65
CA GLU A 302 8.52 -16.87 -2.89
C GLU A 302 8.18 -16.02 -1.67
N VAL A 303 8.19 -16.61 -0.46
CA VAL A 303 7.91 -15.90 0.80
C VAL A 303 8.99 -14.86 1.15
N ASP A 304 10.16 -14.97 0.53
CA ASP A 304 11.33 -14.13 0.77
C ASP A 304 11.44 -13.00 -0.27
N ALA A 305 10.66 -13.08 -1.36
CA ALA A 305 10.64 -12.10 -2.43
C ALA A 305 9.41 -11.19 -2.30
N TRP A 306 9.54 -10.11 -1.54
CA TRP A 306 8.41 -9.20 -1.28
C TRP A 306 7.79 -8.60 -2.54
N ASN A 307 8.64 -8.20 -3.50
CA ASN A 307 8.22 -7.58 -4.74
C ASN A 307 7.35 -8.54 -5.53
N TYR A 308 7.68 -9.84 -5.52
CA TYR A 308 6.88 -10.88 -6.15
C TYR A 308 5.45 -10.93 -5.57
N ILE A 309 5.34 -10.91 -4.25
CA ILE A 309 4.04 -10.95 -3.54
C ILE A 309 3.25 -9.66 -3.80
N HIS A 310 3.91 -8.52 -3.74
CA HIS A 310 3.33 -7.20 -4.01
C HIS A 310 2.77 -7.13 -5.44
N ASN A 311 3.56 -7.55 -6.43
CA ASN A 311 3.19 -7.59 -7.84
C ASN A 311 1.94 -8.45 -8.07
N ILE A 312 1.86 -9.62 -7.44
CA ILE A 312 0.64 -10.44 -7.54
C ILE A 312 -0.55 -9.73 -6.90
N ASN A 313 -0.42 -9.15 -5.71
CA ASN A 313 -1.54 -8.48 -5.05
C ASN A 313 -2.09 -7.29 -5.87
N TYR A 314 -1.21 -6.56 -6.57
CA TYR A 314 -1.63 -5.53 -7.52
C TYR A 314 -2.34 -6.10 -8.75
N LEU A 315 -1.81 -7.19 -9.31
CA LEU A 315 -2.45 -7.93 -10.41
C LEU A 315 -3.87 -8.38 -10.02
N LEU A 316 -4.05 -8.87 -8.79
CA LEU A 316 -5.35 -9.25 -8.25
C LEU A 316 -6.34 -8.07 -8.22
N SER A 317 -5.91 -6.92 -7.67
CA SER A 317 -6.74 -5.70 -7.68
C SER A 317 -7.09 -5.27 -9.09
N ASN A 318 -6.13 -5.26 -10.02
CA ASN A 318 -6.36 -4.94 -11.43
C ASN A 318 -7.39 -5.87 -12.09
N CYS A 319 -7.28 -7.17 -11.86
CA CYS A 319 -8.24 -8.14 -12.41
C CYS A 319 -9.68 -7.91 -11.91
N ALA A 320 -9.85 -7.38 -10.69
CA ALA A 320 -11.17 -7.03 -10.18
C ALA A 320 -11.79 -5.83 -10.91
N GLU A 321 -10.97 -4.96 -11.51
CA GLU A 321 -11.45 -3.78 -12.23
C GLU A 321 -11.91 -4.09 -13.66
N ASP A 322 -11.27 -5.05 -14.35
CA ASP A 322 -11.62 -5.41 -15.74
C ASP A 322 -12.34 -6.76 -15.90
N GLY A 323 -12.65 -7.44 -14.80
CA GLY A 323 -13.50 -8.63 -14.80
C GLY A 323 -12.77 -9.97 -14.98
N ARG A 324 -11.45 -10.04 -14.79
CA ARG A 324 -10.66 -11.27 -14.94
C ARG A 324 -10.73 -12.18 -13.71
N TYR A 325 -11.92 -12.67 -13.35
CA TYR A 325 -12.11 -13.48 -12.15
C TYR A 325 -11.31 -14.79 -12.15
N ALA A 326 -11.37 -15.59 -13.21
CA ALA A 326 -10.66 -16.85 -13.30
C ALA A 326 -9.14 -16.66 -13.19
N THR A 327 -8.60 -15.65 -13.87
CA THR A 327 -7.17 -15.30 -13.79
C THR A 327 -6.80 -14.84 -12.38
N ALA A 328 -7.59 -13.97 -11.75
CA ALA A 328 -7.35 -13.53 -10.38
C ALA A 328 -7.27 -14.72 -9.41
N LEU A 329 -8.20 -15.67 -9.52
CA LEU A 329 -8.18 -16.85 -8.64
C LEU A 329 -6.96 -17.75 -8.84
N VAL A 330 -6.43 -17.89 -10.05
CA VAL A 330 -5.19 -18.65 -10.29
C VAL A 330 -4.03 -18.05 -9.48
N TYR A 331 -3.86 -16.73 -9.54
CA TYR A 331 -2.80 -16.05 -8.81
C TYR A 331 -3.05 -15.97 -7.29
N ALA A 332 -4.31 -15.83 -6.89
CA ALA A 332 -4.67 -15.82 -5.48
C ALA A 332 -4.43 -17.20 -4.82
N GLU A 333 -4.75 -18.30 -5.51
CA GLU A 333 -4.41 -19.65 -5.04
C GLU A 333 -2.90 -19.88 -5.05
N LYS A 334 -2.16 -19.29 -5.99
CA LYS A 334 -0.70 -19.33 -5.96
C LYS A 334 -0.16 -18.72 -4.67
N LEU A 335 -0.61 -17.51 -4.29
CA LEU A 335 -0.18 -16.88 -3.05
C LEU A 335 -0.59 -17.65 -1.79
N LYS A 336 -1.81 -18.21 -1.76
CA LYS A 336 -2.27 -19.04 -0.64
C LYS A 336 -1.42 -20.30 -0.45
N ASN A 337 -0.96 -20.92 -1.55
CA ASN A 337 -0.18 -22.16 -1.52
C ASN A 337 1.34 -21.92 -1.56
N MET A 338 1.78 -20.68 -1.33
CA MET A 338 3.18 -20.30 -1.32
C MET A 338 4.00 -21.17 -0.35
N PRO A 339 5.11 -21.77 -0.79
CA PRO A 339 5.96 -22.59 0.07
C PRO A 339 6.68 -21.72 1.10
N ALA A 340 6.56 -22.09 2.37
CA ALA A 340 7.25 -21.41 3.48
C ALA A 340 7.42 -22.38 4.67
N THR A 341 8.55 -22.28 5.37
CA THR A 341 8.73 -23.00 6.65
C THR A 341 7.87 -22.37 7.75
N LYS A 342 7.62 -23.09 8.86
CA LYS A 342 6.84 -22.55 9.99
C LYS A 342 7.44 -21.25 10.55
N GLU A 343 8.77 -21.19 10.63
CA GLU A 343 9.51 -20.02 11.07
C GLU A 343 9.28 -18.82 10.15
N ARG A 344 9.45 -19.01 8.82
CA ARG A 344 9.19 -17.95 7.84
C ARG A 344 7.73 -17.49 7.94
N LYS A 345 6.75 -18.41 8.00
CA LYS A 345 5.32 -18.03 8.12
C LYS A 345 5.04 -17.11 9.31
N ARG A 346 5.70 -17.34 10.46
CA ARG A 346 5.58 -16.48 11.64
C ARG A 346 6.24 -15.13 11.43
N LYS A 347 7.45 -15.11 10.86
CA LYS A 347 8.20 -13.87 10.58
C LYS A 347 7.50 -12.98 9.55
N TYR A 348 6.90 -13.57 8.51
CA TYR A 348 6.21 -12.88 7.42
C TYR A 348 4.70 -12.93 7.52
N GLU A 349 4.11 -12.94 8.71
CA GLU A 349 2.65 -13.09 8.84
C GLU A 349 1.89 -12.06 7.98
N GLY A 350 2.38 -10.82 7.91
CA GLY A 350 1.89 -9.77 7.01
C GLY A 350 1.69 -10.22 5.57
N ARG A 351 2.72 -10.83 4.98
CA ARG A 351 2.75 -11.28 3.58
C ARG A 351 2.08 -12.64 3.42
N PHE A 352 2.47 -13.60 4.25
CA PHE A 352 2.01 -14.96 4.14
C PHE A 352 0.51 -15.07 4.42
N PHE A 353 0.02 -14.47 5.51
CA PHE A 353 -1.37 -14.59 5.89
C PHE A 353 -2.26 -13.59 5.15
N TYR A 354 -2.04 -12.28 5.36
CA TYR A 354 -2.97 -11.26 4.89
C TYR A 354 -2.93 -11.03 3.38
N GLN A 355 -1.75 -11.14 2.77
CA GLN A 355 -1.58 -11.02 1.32
C GLN A 355 -1.62 -12.37 0.60
N GLY A 356 -1.42 -13.50 1.31
CA GLY A 356 -1.39 -14.84 0.74
C GLY A 356 -2.63 -15.66 1.05
N VAL A 357 -2.71 -16.22 2.26
CA VAL A 357 -3.80 -17.10 2.70
C VAL A 357 -5.18 -16.48 2.50
N ILE A 358 -5.33 -15.17 2.73
CA ILE A 358 -6.60 -14.44 2.58
C ILE A 358 -6.92 -14.08 1.12
N ALA A 359 -5.94 -14.07 0.20
CA ALA A 359 -6.11 -13.55 -1.15
C ALA A 359 -7.29 -14.17 -1.93
N PRO A 360 -7.51 -15.50 -1.92
CA PRO A 360 -8.67 -16.07 -2.60
C PRO A 360 -10.00 -15.56 -2.05
N ALA A 361 -10.14 -15.44 -0.72
CA ALA A 361 -11.35 -14.90 -0.11
C ALA A 361 -11.55 -13.42 -0.46
N LYS A 362 -10.47 -12.62 -0.47
CA LYS A 362 -10.51 -11.22 -0.93
C LYS A 362 -11.05 -11.13 -2.35
N MET A 363 -10.59 -11.98 -3.27
CA MET A 363 -11.09 -12.00 -4.65
C MET A 363 -12.56 -12.37 -4.73
N GLU A 364 -13.01 -13.39 -4.02
CA GLU A 364 -14.45 -13.71 -3.98
C GLU A 364 -15.29 -12.53 -3.46
N LEU A 365 -14.78 -11.72 -2.51
CA LEU A 365 -15.45 -10.50 -2.05
C LEU A 365 -15.51 -9.41 -3.13
N CYS A 366 -14.38 -9.13 -3.82
CA CYS A 366 -14.31 -8.16 -4.92
C CYS A 366 -15.40 -8.42 -5.98
N PHE A 367 -15.60 -9.69 -6.34
CA PHE A 367 -16.58 -10.12 -7.35
C PHE A 367 -17.99 -10.37 -6.79
N GLY A 368 -18.24 -10.15 -5.50
CA GLY A 368 -19.56 -10.33 -4.89
C GLY A 368 -20.01 -11.80 -4.75
N PHE A 369 -19.06 -12.74 -4.73
CA PHE A 369 -19.28 -14.17 -4.46
C PHE A 369 -19.19 -14.48 -2.96
N TYR A 370 -20.03 -13.80 -2.18
CA TYR A 370 -19.97 -13.79 -0.71
C TYR A 370 -20.02 -15.18 -0.05
N LYS A 371 -20.78 -16.14 -0.60
CA LYS A 371 -20.80 -17.51 -0.09
C LYS A 371 -19.44 -18.19 -0.22
N LYS A 372 -18.80 -18.07 -1.40
CA LYS A 372 -17.46 -18.62 -1.64
C LYS A 372 -16.43 -17.95 -0.75
N ALA A 373 -16.53 -16.63 -0.56
CA ALA A 373 -15.67 -15.90 0.38
C ALA A 373 -15.80 -16.44 1.82
N ALA A 374 -17.03 -16.59 2.31
CA ALA A 374 -17.31 -17.14 3.64
C ALA A 374 -16.78 -18.58 3.79
N ASP A 375 -17.00 -19.44 2.80
CA ASP A 375 -16.51 -20.83 2.83
C ASP A 375 -14.98 -20.90 2.89
N ARG A 376 -14.30 -20.07 2.09
CA ARG A 376 -12.82 -19.98 2.10
C ARG A 376 -12.29 -19.50 3.44
N LEU A 377 -12.93 -18.49 4.04
CA LEU A 377 -12.55 -17.97 5.36
C LEU A 377 -12.84 -18.96 6.49
N ALA A 378 -13.90 -19.76 6.39
CA ALA A 378 -14.22 -20.82 7.35
C ALA A 378 -13.25 -22.02 7.27
N ALA A 379 -12.65 -22.25 6.10
CA ALA A 379 -11.66 -23.30 5.89
C ALA A 379 -10.29 -22.99 6.54
N ILE A 380 -10.00 -21.72 6.84
CA ILE A 380 -8.79 -21.31 7.55
C ILE A 380 -9.01 -21.55 9.05
N ARG A 381 -8.43 -22.63 9.58
CA ARG A 381 -8.55 -23.02 10.99
C ARG A 381 -7.23 -22.88 11.75
N LEU A 382 -7.34 -22.56 13.03
CA LEU A 382 -6.23 -22.42 13.98
C LEU A 382 -5.49 -23.73 14.28
N ASP A 383 -6.14 -24.86 14.02
CA ASP A 383 -5.96 -26.09 14.79
C ASP A 383 -5.06 -27.14 14.16
N GLN A 384 -4.32 -26.83 13.08
CA GLN A 384 -3.36 -27.79 12.54
C GLN A 384 -1.89 -27.52 12.85
N ASP A 385 -1.45 -26.34 13.33
CA ASP A 385 -0.01 -26.12 13.58
C ASP A 385 0.41 -24.84 14.36
N SER A 386 -0.49 -24.10 15.03
CA SER A 386 -0.13 -22.85 15.72
C SER A 386 0.61 -21.83 14.82
N LEU A 387 0.20 -21.75 13.55
CA LEU A 387 0.88 -20.97 12.50
C LEU A 387 0.49 -19.50 12.45
N TYR A 388 -0.70 -19.18 12.94
CA TYR A 388 -1.32 -17.87 12.83
C TYR A 388 -1.49 -17.27 14.22
N THR A 389 -1.22 -15.98 14.35
CA THR A 389 -1.46 -15.26 15.60
C THR A 389 -2.95 -15.10 15.86
N THR A 390 -3.29 -14.86 17.13
CA THR A 390 -4.67 -14.55 17.56
C THR A 390 -5.27 -13.40 16.75
N LYS A 391 -4.49 -12.33 16.50
CA LYS A 391 -4.94 -11.17 15.71
C LYS A 391 -5.21 -11.50 14.24
N ALA A 392 -4.41 -12.38 13.63
CA ALA A 392 -4.64 -12.80 12.24
C ALA A 392 -5.96 -13.56 12.10
N ILE A 393 -6.25 -14.43 13.07
CA ILE A 393 -7.50 -15.18 13.10
C ILE A 393 -8.68 -14.27 13.41
N ALA A 394 -8.56 -13.37 14.38
CA ALA A 394 -9.59 -12.39 14.69
C ALA A 394 -9.95 -11.53 13.47
N TYR A 395 -8.95 -11.10 12.69
CA TYR A 395 -9.17 -10.41 11.43
C TYR A 395 -9.94 -11.27 10.41
N LYS A 396 -9.53 -12.53 10.24
CA LYS A 396 -10.20 -13.50 9.35
C LYS A 396 -11.63 -13.82 9.82
N ASP A 397 -11.90 -13.85 11.11
CA ASP A 397 -13.25 -14.07 11.66
C ASP A 397 -14.15 -12.89 11.40
N ALA A 398 -13.65 -11.66 11.59
CA ALA A 398 -14.38 -10.45 11.22
C ALA A 398 -14.74 -10.43 9.72
N LEU A 399 -13.79 -10.74 8.84
CA LEU A 399 -14.08 -10.88 7.40
C LEU A 399 -15.08 -12.00 7.10
N TYR A 400 -15.04 -13.11 7.84
CA TYR A 400 -16.00 -14.20 7.68
C TYR A 400 -17.42 -13.75 8.03
N TYR A 401 -17.59 -13.00 9.12
CA TYR A 401 -18.89 -12.45 9.50
C TYR A 401 -19.40 -11.45 8.45
N PHE A 402 -18.53 -10.58 7.94
CA PHE A 402 -18.87 -9.68 6.83
C PHE A 402 -19.35 -10.45 5.60
N ALA A 403 -18.55 -11.41 5.11
CA ALA A 403 -18.89 -12.23 3.95
C ALA A 403 -20.20 -13.00 4.14
N SER A 404 -20.39 -13.60 5.32
CA SER A 404 -21.59 -14.36 5.66
C SER A 404 -22.83 -13.46 5.72
N GLY A 405 -22.71 -12.27 6.30
CA GLY A 405 -23.78 -11.28 6.36
C GLY A 405 -24.20 -10.79 4.98
N MET A 406 -23.23 -10.44 4.12
CA MET A 406 -23.48 -10.04 2.74
C MET A 406 -24.16 -11.16 1.93
N HIS A 407 -23.74 -12.41 2.14
CA HIS A 407 -24.40 -13.58 1.55
C HIS A 407 -25.84 -13.75 2.04
N ALA A 408 -26.07 -13.60 3.34
CA ALA A 408 -27.40 -13.71 3.95
C ALA A 408 -28.35 -12.64 3.39
N VAL A 409 -27.89 -11.40 3.22
CA VAL A 409 -28.66 -10.33 2.55
C VAL A 409 -29.00 -10.72 1.11
N LYS A 410 -28.02 -11.18 0.32
CA LYS A 410 -28.24 -11.62 -1.07
C LYS A 410 -29.21 -12.81 -1.18
N SER A 411 -29.32 -13.60 -0.11
CA SER A 411 -30.22 -14.75 -0.02
C SER A 411 -31.56 -14.43 0.66
N ASN A 412 -31.85 -13.16 0.90
CA ASN A 412 -33.06 -12.68 1.60
C ASN A 412 -33.25 -13.25 3.02
N LYS A 413 -32.16 -13.56 3.72
CA LYS A 413 -32.14 -14.06 5.10
C LYS A 413 -31.73 -12.96 6.08
N ILE A 414 -32.57 -11.93 6.22
CA ILE A 414 -32.20 -10.71 6.95
C ILE A 414 -31.92 -10.97 8.44
N ALA A 415 -32.63 -11.91 9.07
CA ALA A 415 -32.36 -12.28 10.46
C ALA A 415 -30.96 -12.89 10.66
N ASP A 416 -30.50 -13.71 9.70
CA ASP A 416 -29.14 -14.27 9.72
C ASP A 416 -28.10 -13.20 9.43
N ALA A 417 -28.41 -12.26 8.53
CA ALA A 417 -27.54 -11.12 8.25
C ALA A 417 -27.31 -10.26 9.50
N ARG A 418 -28.37 -9.98 10.29
CA ARG A 418 -28.25 -9.25 11.56
C ARG A 418 -27.37 -9.98 12.57
N LYS A 419 -27.53 -11.30 12.73
CA LYS A 419 -26.63 -12.10 13.59
C LYS A 419 -25.17 -11.98 13.16
N CYS A 420 -24.90 -11.96 11.86
CA CYS A 420 -23.54 -11.76 11.35
C CYS A 420 -23.02 -10.35 11.64
N ALA A 421 -23.85 -9.32 11.50
CA ALA A 421 -23.48 -7.94 11.86
C ALA A 421 -23.18 -7.82 13.37
N ASP A 422 -24.04 -8.36 14.23
CA ASP A 422 -23.83 -8.38 15.68
C ASP A 422 -22.54 -9.11 16.06
N ALA A 423 -22.25 -10.24 15.39
CA ALA A 423 -21.02 -11.00 15.61
C ALA A 423 -19.77 -10.23 15.15
N LEU A 424 -19.85 -9.49 14.05
CA LEU A 424 -18.78 -8.62 13.58
C LEU A 424 -18.50 -7.49 14.58
N ASP A 425 -19.54 -6.78 15.04
CA ASP A 425 -19.40 -5.70 16.03
C ASP A 425 -18.86 -6.24 17.37
N ALA A 426 -19.35 -7.40 17.82
CA ALA A 426 -18.81 -8.05 19.02
C ALA A 426 -17.34 -8.46 18.85
N SER A 427 -16.92 -8.86 17.65
CA SER A 427 -15.52 -9.18 17.35
C SER A 427 -14.64 -7.92 17.41
N LEU A 428 -15.11 -6.80 16.87
CA LEU A 428 -14.40 -5.51 16.93
C LEU A 428 -14.28 -5.00 18.37
N TRP A 429 -15.37 -5.10 19.15
CA TRP A 429 -15.35 -4.77 20.57
C TRP A 429 -14.38 -5.65 21.36
N ARG A 430 -14.40 -6.97 21.15
CA ARG A 430 -13.45 -7.88 21.82
C ARG A 430 -11.99 -7.54 21.47
N ASN A 431 -11.72 -7.21 20.21
CA ASN A 431 -10.39 -6.80 19.77
C ASN A 431 -9.87 -5.56 20.51
N SER A 432 -10.74 -4.60 20.86
CA SER A 432 -10.34 -3.41 21.62
C SER A 432 -10.17 -3.65 23.13
N HIS A 433 -10.50 -4.85 23.62
CA HIS A 433 -10.42 -5.23 25.05
C HIS A 433 -9.45 -6.40 25.28
N GLN A 434 -8.49 -6.62 24.39
CA GLN A 434 -7.44 -7.63 24.58
C GLN A 434 -6.53 -7.23 25.76
N LEU A 435 -6.03 -8.24 26.49
CA LEU A 435 -5.14 -8.04 27.63
C LEU A 435 -3.71 -7.62 27.20
N HIS A 436 -3.29 -8.06 26.01
CA HIS A 436 -1.97 -7.79 25.46
C HIS A 436 -2.08 -7.04 24.13
N SER A 437 -1.23 -6.02 23.94
CA SER A 437 -1.21 -5.20 22.71
C SER A 437 -0.90 -6.02 21.46
N ASP A 438 -0.12 -7.10 21.58
CA ASP A 438 0.28 -7.94 20.45
C ASP A 438 -0.86 -8.78 19.87
N ASP A 439 -1.93 -8.97 20.65
CA ASP A 439 -3.17 -9.64 20.25
C ASP A 439 -4.18 -8.69 19.57
N ILE A 440 -3.93 -7.38 19.61
CA ILE A 440 -4.79 -6.38 18.98
C ILE A 440 -4.49 -6.35 17.47
N ILE A 441 -5.54 -6.46 16.64
CA ILE A 441 -5.45 -6.22 15.19
C ILE A 441 -4.87 -4.83 14.96
N ASN A 442 -3.86 -4.74 14.09
CA ASN A 442 -3.24 -3.45 13.80
C ASN A 442 -4.24 -2.43 13.24
N THR A 443 -3.95 -1.14 13.48
CA THR A 443 -4.86 -0.03 13.18
C THR A 443 -5.35 -0.03 11.73
N ARG A 444 -4.46 -0.30 10.77
CA ARG A 444 -4.81 -0.30 9.35
C ARG A 444 -5.88 -1.34 9.03
N ARG A 445 -5.69 -2.57 9.47
CA ARG A 445 -6.65 -3.68 9.23
C ARG A 445 -7.92 -3.51 10.04
N LEU A 446 -7.82 -2.95 11.25
CA LEU A 446 -8.99 -2.62 12.06
C LEU A 446 -9.87 -1.58 11.37
N ASN A 447 -9.26 -0.57 10.74
CA ASN A 447 -9.99 0.43 9.96
C ASN A 447 -10.70 -0.19 8.75
N ASP A 448 -10.06 -1.12 8.03
CA ASP A 448 -10.73 -1.86 6.94
C ASP A 448 -11.98 -2.61 7.45
N LEU A 449 -11.90 -3.24 8.63
CA LEU A 449 -13.04 -3.95 9.23
C LEU A 449 -14.15 -3.02 9.74
N ASN A 450 -13.79 -1.82 10.20
CA ASN A 450 -14.78 -0.79 10.59
C ASN A 450 -15.59 -0.31 9.37
N VAL A 451 -14.96 -0.18 8.20
CA VAL A 451 -15.68 0.08 6.93
C VAL A 451 -16.63 -1.07 6.62
N ALA A 452 -16.15 -2.31 6.70
CA ALA A 452 -16.96 -3.51 6.45
C ALA A 452 -18.17 -3.63 7.38
N SER A 453 -18.03 -3.30 8.66
CA SER A 453 -19.17 -3.32 9.60
C SER A 453 -20.25 -2.32 9.20
N LEU A 454 -19.88 -1.05 8.97
CA LEU A 454 -20.82 -0.01 8.57
C LEU A 454 -21.48 -0.33 7.22
N GLU A 455 -20.72 -0.86 6.26
CA GLU A 455 -21.26 -1.28 4.96
C GLU A 455 -22.30 -2.38 5.13
N LEU A 456 -22.00 -3.44 5.89
CA LEU A 456 -22.94 -4.54 6.13
C LEU A 456 -24.22 -4.04 6.80
N GLN A 457 -24.12 -3.19 7.81
CA GLN A 457 -25.29 -2.61 8.48
C GLN A 457 -26.16 -1.80 7.50
N GLY A 458 -25.54 -0.96 6.66
CA GLY A 458 -26.24 -0.21 5.63
C GLY A 458 -26.91 -1.10 4.58
N VAL A 459 -26.24 -2.16 4.14
CA VAL A 459 -26.77 -3.14 3.19
C VAL A 459 -27.95 -3.94 3.77
N ILE A 460 -27.92 -4.26 5.07
CA ILE A 460 -29.06 -4.87 5.79
C ILE A 460 -30.26 -3.91 5.78
N LYS A 461 -30.08 -2.64 6.16
CA LYS A 461 -31.16 -1.63 6.15
C LYS A 461 -31.74 -1.42 4.75
N SER A 462 -30.89 -1.44 3.73
CA SER A 462 -31.29 -1.38 2.32
C SER A 462 -32.20 -2.56 1.95
N ALA A 463 -31.88 -3.77 2.40
CA ALA A 463 -32.69 -4.96 2.19
C ALA A 463 -34.00 -4.98 3.01
N GLU A 464 -34.05 -4.25 4.12
CA GLU A 464 -35.28 -4.00 4.90
C GLU A 464 -36.17 -2.90 4.29
N ASN A 465 -35.76 -2.30 3.15
CA ASN A 465 -36.38 -1.12 2.54
C ASN A 465 -36.31 0.15 3.41
N ASN A 466 -35.46 0.17 4.44
CA ASN A 466 -35.20 1.36 5.24
C ASN A 466 -34.09 2.20 4.60
N TYR A 467 -34.43 2.79 3.46
CA TYR A 467 -33.45 3.44 2.59
C TYR A 467 -32.79 4.68 3.19
N ASN A 468 -33.48 5.44 4.05
CA ASN A 468 -32.90 6.62 4.68
C ASN A 468 -31.78 6.24 5.66
N GLU A 469 -32.03 5.24 6.52
CA GLU A 469 -31.01 4.75 7.45
C GLU A 469 -29.88 4.02 6.70
N ALA A 470 -30.22 3.25 5.66
CA ALA A 470 -29.24 2.59 4.81
C ALA A 470 -28.24 3.58 4.18
N VAL A 471 -28.75 4.66 3.58
CA VAL A 471 -27.91 5.71 2.96
C VAL A 471 -27.06 6.41 4.01
N ALA A 472 -27.59 6.74 5.19
CA ALA A 472 -26.81 7.36 6.25
C ALA A 472 -25.63 6.50 6.72
N LEU A 473 -25.85 5.19 6.88
CA LEU A 473 -24.80 4.23 7.23
C LEU A 473 -23.77 4.07 6.12
N LEU A 474 -24.21 3.99 4.85
CA LEU A 474 -23.32 3.80 3.70
C LEU A 474 -22.50 5.05 3.39
N GLU A 475 -23.03 6.26 3.59
CA GLU A 475 -22.24 7.50 3.51
C GLU A 475 -21.17 7.56 4.62
N LYS A 476 -21.50 7.11 5.83
CA LYS A 476 -20.52 6.98 6.92
C LYS A 476 -19.45 5.93 6.60
N ALA A 477 -19.84 4.79 6.03
CA ALA A 477 -18.91 3.76 5.56
C ALA A 477 -17.99 4.30 4.45
N LYS A 478 -18.54 5.04 3.48
CA LYS A 478 -17.78 5.71 2.41
C LYS A 478 -16.79 6.72 2.97
N GLN A 479 -17.20 7.55 3.93
CA GLN A 479 -16.28 8.48 4.58
C GLN A 479 -15.15 7.73 5.29
N LYS A 480 -15.45 6.61 5.95
CA LYS A 480 -14.43 5.78 6.60
C LYS A 480 -13.51 5.09 5.60
N GLU A 481 -14.00 4.73 4.42
CA GLU A 481 -13.19 4.24 3.31
C GLU A 481 -12.25 5.32 2.78
N ASP A 482 -12.72 6.57 2.66
CA ASP A 482 -11.89 7.71 2.25
C ASP A 482 -10.84 8.03 3.31
N ASP A 483 -11.19 7.92 4.60
CA ASP A 483 -10.28 8.08 5.74
C ASP A 483 -9.15 7.02 5.76
N LEU A 484 -9.29 5.89 5.03
CA LEU A 484 -8.20 4.90 4.86
C LEU A 484 -7.01 5.48 4.09
N GLY A 485 -7.25 6.53 3.29
CA GLY A 485 -6.25 7.18 2.46
C GLY A 485 -5.76 6.33 1.29
N TYR A 486 -4.66 6.79 0.69
CA TYR A 486 -4.05 6.15 -0.46
C TYR A 486 -3.33 4.84 -0.06
N SER A 487 -3.55 3.77 -0.85
CA SER A 487 -2.82 2.53 -0.67
C SER A 487 -2.57 1.71 -1.93
N GLU A 488 -1.45 0.98 -1.92
CA GLU A 488 -0.87 0.29 -3.06
C GLU A 488 -0.55 -1.18 -2.75
N PRO A 489 -1.37 -2.15 -3.21
CA PRO A 489 -2.67 -1.97 -3.84
C PRO A 489 -3.74 -1.49 -2.83
N PRO A 490 -4.94 -1.10 -3.31
CA PRO A 490 -6.06 -0.72 -2.45
C PRO A 490 -6.32 -1.74 -1.33
N SER A 491 -6.41 -1.26 -0.08
CA SER A 491 -6.61 -2.12 1.09
C SER A 491 -7.99 -2.74 1.10
N TYR A 492 -9.03 -1.92 0.98
CA TYR A 492 -10.43 -2.37 1.02
C TYR A 492 -10.80 -3.12 -0.26
N ALA A 493 -11.41 -4.30 -0.10
CA ALA A 493 -11.58 -5.25 -1.20
C ALA A 493 -12.58 -4.78 -2.26
N ARG A 494 -13.55 -3.94 -1.90
CA ARG A 494 -14.60 -3.50 -2.82
C ARG A 494 -15.11 -2.12 -2.41
N PRO A 495 -15.16 -1.11 -3.31
CA PRO A 495 -15.62 0.23 -2.94
C PRO A 495 -17.04 0.27 -2.39
N VAL A 496 -17.23 1.00 -1.28
CA VAL A 496 -18.54 1.18 -0.60
C VAL A 496 -19.54 1.89 -1.52
N LEU A 497 -19.04 2.73 -2.44
CA LEU A 497 -19.85 3.41 -3.46
C LEU A 497 -20.73 2.44 -4.26
N ILE A 498 -20.32 1.18 -4.44
CA ILE A 498 -21.15 0.19 -5.13
C ILE A 498 -22.40 -0.11 -4.29
N SER A 499 -22.26 -0.34 -2.99
CA SER A 499 -23.37 -0.62 -2.08
C SER A 499 -24.30 0.60 -1.88
N LEU A 500 -23.74 1.81 -1.88
CA LEU A 500 -24.50 3.06 -1.86
C LEU A 500 -25.32 3.24 -3.15
N ALA A 501 -24.71 3.06 -4.32
CA ALA A 501 -25.38 3.17 -5.60
C ALA A 501 -26.50 2.13 -5.75
N GLU A 502 -26.25 0.87 -5.34
CA GLU A 502 -27.25 -0.20 -5.36
C GLU A 502 -28.44 0.08 -4.42
N THR A 503 -28.19 0.73 -3.28
CA THR A 503 -29.25 1.17 -2.36
C THR A 503 -30.11 2.27 -2.98
N HIS A 504 -29.51 3.27 -3.61
CA HIS A 504 -30.26 4.29 -4.36
C HIS A 504 -31.07 3.69 -5.51
N LEU A 505 -30.52 2.71 -6.23
CA LEU A 505 -31.21 2.02 -7.30
C LEU A 505 -32.44 1.26 -6.80
N LYS A 506 -32.32 0.51 -5.69
CA LYS A 506 -33.47 -0.17 -5.05
C LYS A 506 -34.55 0.83 -4.60
N ALA A 507 -34.14 1.98 -4.08
CA ALA A 507 -35.02 3.09 -3.72
C ALA A 507 -35.60 3.84 -4.93
N ARG A 508 -35.28 3.45 -6.17
CA ARG A 508 -35.64 4.13 -7.43
C ARG A 508 -35.17 5.60 -7.50
N GLN A 509 -34.13 5.94 -6.74
CA GLN A 509 -33.48 7.25 -6.75
C GLN A 509 -32.40 7.25 -7.84
N TYR A 510 -32.81 7.15 -9.11
CA TYR A 510 -31.91 6.91 -10.24
C TYR A 510 -30.78 7.94 -10.35
N ASP A 511 -31.07 9.22 -10.19
CA ASP A 511 -30.06 10.28 -10.34
C ASP A 511 -29.00 10.21 -9.21
N LYS A 512 -29.39 9.78 -8.01
CA LYS A 512 -28.43 9.52 -6.91
C LYS A 512 -27.59 8.27 -7.16
N ALA A 513 -28.20 7.21 -7.72
CA ALA A 513 -27.48 6.00 -8.11
C ALA A 513 -26.45 6.29 -9.21
N ILE A 514 -26.82 7.10 -10.22
CA ILE A 514 -25.91 7.57 -11.27
C ILE A 514 -24.74 8.32 -10.64
N LYS A 515 -25.01 9.32 -9.80
CA LYS A 515 -23.96 10.10 -9.13
C LYS A 515 -22.98 9.24 -8.33
N ALA A 516 -23.47 8.24 -7.59
CA ALA A 516 -22.61 7.35 -6.82
C ALA A 516 -21.72 6.46 -7.72
N TYR A 517 -22.23 5.99 -8.87
CA TYR A 517 -21.41 5.26 -9.85
C TYR A 517 -20.45 6.17 -10.63
N GLU A 518 -20.81 7.42 -10.88
CA GLU A 518 -19.89 8.41 -11.48
C GLU A 518 -18.73 8.72 -10.52
N GLN A 519 -19.00 8.92 -9.22
CA GLN A 519 -17.96 9.04 -8.20
C GLN A 519 -17.05 7.79 -8.14
N LEU A 520 -17.61 6.60 -8.35
CA LEU A 520 -16.82 5.38 -8.44
C LEU A 520 -15.87 5.42 -9.65
N LEU A 521 -16.36 5.88 -10.81
CA LEU A 521 -15.53 6.02 -12.02
C LEU A 521 -14.51 7.17 -11.93
N GLU A 522 -14.75 8.19 -11.12
CA GLU A 522 -13.74 9.21 -10.82
C GLU A 522 -12.56 8.61 -10.04
N ARG A 523 -12.83 7.73 -9.07
CA ARG A 523 -11.79 7.06 -8.26
C ARG A 523 -11.16 5.85 -8.96
N HIS A 524 -11.94 5.13 -9.76
CA HIS A 524 -11.55 3.92 -10.49
C HIS A 524 -11.97 4.06 -11.97
N PRO A 525 -11.23 4.83 -12.79
CA PRO A 525 -11.60 5.07 -14.18
C PRO A 525 -11.80 3.77 -14.95
N ASN A 526 -12.88 3.69 -15.73
CA ASN A 526 -13.24 2.51 -16.53
C ASN A 526 -13.50 1.22 -15.74
N THR A 527 -13.67 1.23 -14.41
CA THR A 527 -13.98 0.00 -13.67
C THR A 527 -15.27 -0.68 -14.18
N ALA A 528 -15.20 -1.97 -14.42
CA ALA A 528 -16.32 -2.78 -14.90
C ALA A 528 -17.53 -2.70 -13.95
N ASN A 529 -17.30 -2.62 -12.64
CA ASN A 529 -18.36 -2.48 -11.65
C ASN A 529 -19.16 -1.17 -11.79
N GLY A 530 -18.47 -0.07 -12.08
CA GLY A 530 -19.09 1.24 -12.29
C GLY A 530 -19.86 1.31 -13.60
N LEU A 531 -19.25 0.82 -14.70
CA LEU A 531 -19.88 0.78 -16.02
C LEU A 531 -21.10 -0.15 -16.04
N TRP A 532 -21.00 -1.32 -15.42
CA TRP A 532 -22.13 -2.24 -15.23
C TRP A 532 -23.24 -1.63 -14.39
N GLY A 533 -22.87 -0.92 -13.31
CA GLY A 533 -23.77 -0.16 -12.47
C GLY A 533 -24.61 0.83 -13.28
N LEU A 534 -23.94 1.70 -14.04
CA LEU A 534 -24.60 2.70 -14.88
C LEU A 534 -25.47 2.06 -15.97
N TYR A 535 -25.01 0.99 -16.63
CA TYR A 535 -25.83 0.22 -17.55
C TYR A 535 -27.15 -0.25 -16.90
N LYS A 536 -27.08 -0.85 -15.69
CA LYS A 536 -28.27 -1.30 -14.95
C LYS A 536 -29.21 -0.13 -14.63
N VAL A 537 -28.68 1.00 -14.17
CA VAL A 537 -29.48 2.17 -13.78
C VAL A 537 -30.22 2.75 -15.00
N TYR A 538 -29.50 3.01 -16.10
CA TYR A 538 -30.12 3.58 -17.31
C TYR A 538 -31.11 2.62 -17.96
N LYS A 539 -30.85 1.31 -17.92
CA LYS A 539 -31.78 0.28 -18.40
C LYS A 539 -33.09 0.30 -17.61
N GLN A 540 -33.03 0.42 -16.28
CA GLN A 540 -34.23 0.55 -15.44
C GLN A 540 -34.95 1.89 -15.61
N LYS A 541 -34.22 2.98 -15.89
CA LYS A 541 -34.78 4.31 -16.17
C LYS A 541 -35.45 4.39 -17.56
N GLY A 542 -35.20 3.43 -18.46
CA GLY A 542 -35.73 3.42 -19.83
C GLY A 542 -34.93 4.30 -20.80
N ASP A 543 -33.72 4.74 -20.44
CA ASP A 543 -32.87 5.58 -21.28
C ASP A 543 -32.04 4.73 -22.25
N SER A 544 -32.63 4.45 -23.42
CA SER A 544 -31.99 3.58 -24.43
C SER A 544 -30.65 4.11 -24.96
N VAL A 545 -30.43 5.43 -24.96
CA VAL A 545 -29.21 6.05 -25.46
C VAL A 545 -28.07 5.77 -24.50
N ASN A 546 -28.25 6.07 -23.22
CA ASN A 546 -27.22 5.81 -22.21
C ASN A 546 -27.05 4.31 -21.93
N THR A 547 -28.11 3.50 -21.99
CA THR A 547 -27.96 2.04 -21.89
C THR A 547 -27.01 1.50 -22.96
N LYS A 548 -27.17 1.89 -24.23
CA LYS A 548 -26.26 1.47 -25.31
C LYS A 548 -24.84 1.99 -25.11
N LYS A 549 -24.68 3.25 -24.69
CA LYS A 549 -23.37 3.85 -24.38
C LYS A 549 -22.61 3.03 -23.34
N TYR A 550 -23.21 2.79 -22.18
CA TYR A 550 -22.52 2.07 -21.09
C TYR A 550 -22.36 0.57 -21.38
N ALA A 551 -23.25 -0.03 -22.18
CA ALA A 551 -23.04 -1.39 -22.69
C ALA A 551 -21.78 -1.48 -23.57
N ALA A 552 -21.57 -0.54 -24.48
CA ALA A 552 -20.40 -0.50 -25.35
C ALA A 552 -19.09 -0.27 -24.56
N LEU A 553 -19.11 0.69 -23.63
CA LEU A 553 -17.96 0.95 -22.74
C LEU A 553 -17.63 -0.27 -21.88
N LEU A 554 -18.63 -0.90 -21.28
CA LEU A 554 -18.42 -2.12 -20.50
C LEU A 554 -17.82 -3.23 -21.35
N ALA A 555 -18.36 -3.48 -22.55
CA ALA A 555 -17.85 -4.49 -23.47
C ALA A 555 -16.37 -4.30 -23.82
N GLN A 556 -15.92 -3.05 -23.98
CA GLN A 556 -14.52 -2.72 -24.23
C GLN A 556 -13.63 -3.06 -23.03
N VAL A 557 -14.05 -2.75 -21.81
CA VAL A 557 -13.28 -3.02 -20.60
C VAL A 557 -13.20 -4.52 -20.32
N VAL A 558 -14.33 -5.22 -20.39
CA VAL A 558 -14.42 -6.64 -20.01
C VAL A 558 -14.05 -7.59 -21.15
N GLN A 559 -13.54 -7.09 -22.28
CA GLN A 559 -13.16 -7.92 -23.44
C GLN A 559 -12.13 -9.02 -23.09
N TYR A 560 -11.33 -8.78 -22.05
CA TYR A 560 -10.34 -9.72 -21.54
C TYR A 560 -10.80 -10.46 -20.26
N GLY A 561 -11.95 -10.09 -19.71
CA GLY A 561 -12.53 -10.66 -18.51
C GLY A 561 -13.40 -11.88 -18.78
N ASP A 562 -13.95 -12.44 -17.70
CA ASP A 562 -14.80 -13.63 -17.77
C ASP A 562 -16.19 -13.27 -18.31
N LYS A 563 -16.55 -13.88 -19.46
CA LYS A 563 -17.77 -13.55 -20.22
C LYS A 563 -19.08 -13.63 -19.44
N THR A 564 -19.13 -14.41 -18.35
CA THR A 564 -20.36 -14.65 -17.59
C THR A 564 -20.59 -13.65 -16.46
N LEU A 565 -19.63 -12.79 -16.14
CA LEU A 565 -19.75 -11.85 -15.01
C LEU A 565 -20.68 -10.67 -15.32
N TYR A 566 -20.65 -10.19 -16.56
CA TYR A 566 -21.36 -8.99 -17.00
C TYR A 566 -22.23 -9.29 -18.24
N PRO A 567 -23.40 -9.93 -18.06
CA PRO A 567 -24.27 -10.29 -19.18
C PRO A 567 -24.97 -9.04 -19.74
N LEU A 568 -24.48 -8.53 -20.88
CA LEU A 568 -25.01 -7.35 -21.58
C LEU A 568 -26.32 -7.61 -22.33
#